data_AF-A0A9P7ZM98-F1
#
_entry.id   AF-A0A9P7ZM98-F1
#
_cell.length_a   1.000
_cell.length_b   1.000
_cell.length_c   1.000
_cell.angle_alpha   90.00
_cell.angle_beta   90.00
_cell.angle_gamma   90.00
#
_symmetry.space_group_name_H-M   'P 1'
#
loop_
_entity.id
_entity.type
_entity.pdbx_description
1 polymer ?
#
loop_
_entity_poly.entity_id
_entity_poly.type
_entity_poly.pdbx_seq_one_letter_code
_entity_poly.pdbx_strand_id
1 'polypeptide(L)'
;MASRIGPRSVKDATRFTSNIPHAGAKGPSSAASAVQKPSAVASSRIPGETPEQRVRRLRQAHLAAQQAQISKADRVISVSRRFFDAAHRFTVGGVILFTVVAGVVSVYSVWDMLRYNRARRAEWIEAQKKLEADELATARLAYLKGLATEEQIELVEEANREAEKRGEKLPPLLAPPEHRTHFEETVQPAFTERTEGGGMGKGKGIFGLFSGSSKKEESNVPAVANNVQAEVQTIEDKALGAWEREKQNQREGGSLDRLGTDPSPEKKKGWLW
;
A
#
# COMPACT_ATOMS: atom_id res chain seq x y z
N MET A 1 52.23 23.03 66.24
CA MET A 1 51.56 24.04 67.09
C MET A 1 50.40 24.62 66.30
N ALA A 2 49.19 24.52 66.84
CA ALA A 2 47.91 24.63 66.14
C ALA A 2 47.65 26.02 65.51
N SER A 3 47.44 26.06 64.19
CA SER A 3 46.88 27.23 63.51
C SER A 3 45.37 27.23 63.67
N ARG A 4 44.86 28.14 64.50
CA ARG A 4 43.43 28.42 64.72
C ARG A 4 42.71 28.66 63.40
N ILE A 5 41.93 27.68 62.93
CA ILE A 5 40.85 27.91 61.98
C ILE A 5 39.64 28.38 62.79
N GLY A 6 39.40 29.70 62.80
CA GLY A 6 38.15 30.26 63.29
C GLY A 6 36.99 29.91 62.35
N PRO A 7 35.74 29.84 62.84
CA PRO A 7 34.58 29.47 62.01
C PRO A 7 34.37 30.50 60.89
N ARG A 8 34.29 30.01 59.65
CA ARG A 8 34.04 30.85 58.47
C ARG A 8 32.65 31.47 58.57
N SER A 9 32.59 32.81 58.57
CA SER A 9 31.35 33.57 58.67
C SER A 9 30.55 33.50 57.36
N VAL A 10 29.22 33.38 57.46
CA VAL A 10 28.26 33.28 56.33
C VAL A 10 28.39 34.43 55.33
N LYS A 11 28.94 35.58 55.74
CA LYS A 11 29.21 36.72 54.85
C LYS A 11 30.28 36.43 53.78
N ASP A 12 31.08 35.39 53.95
CA ASP A 12 32.12 34.98 52.99
C ASP A 12 31.57 34.07 51.87
N ALA A 13 30.36 33.53 52.04
CA ALA A 13 29.75 32.60 51.10
C ALA A 13 29.00 33.28 49.93
N THR A 14 28.74 34.60 50.00
CA THR A 14 27.93 35.32 49.00
C THR A 14 28.68 36.43 48.27
N ARG A 15 30.00 36.56 48.45
CA ARG A 15 30.80 37.43 47.59
C ARG A 15 31.11 36.68 46.30
N PHE A 16 30.45 37.12 45.23
CA PHE A 16 30.65 36.74 43.84
C PHE A 16 32.11 36.41 43.53
N THR A 17 32.46 35.12 43.59
CA THR A 17 33.70 34.63 43.02
C THR A 17 33.50 34.61 41.51
N SER A 18 34.20 35.51 40.83
CA SER A 18 34.34 35.46 39.37
C SER A 18 34.75 34.03 38.97
N ASN A 19 33.84 33.31 38.32
CA ASN A 19 34.09 31.96 37.78
C ASN A 19 34.87 32.01 36.45
N ILE A 20 35.57 33.12 36.18
CA ILE A 20 36.40 33.26 34.99
C ILE A 20 37.80 32.73 35.34
N PRO A 21 38.28 31.65 34.69
CA PRO A 21 39.64 31.17 34.92
C PRO A 21 40.62 32.23 34.41
N HIS A 22 41.24 32.99 35.32
CA HIS A 22 42.30 33.93 34.99
C HIS A 22 43.57 33.15 34.62
N ALA A 23 43.98 33.24 33.35
CA ALA A 23 45.09 32.49 32.74
C ALA A 23 46.52 32.86 33.26
N GLY A 24 46.67 33.43 34.46
CA GLY A 24 47.94 33.98 34.93
C GLY A 24 48.20 33.94 36.44
N ALA A 25 47.40 33.23 37.24
CA ALA A 25 47.68 33.12 38.67
C ALA A 25 48.74 32.04 38.96
N LYS A 26 49.98 32.46 39.20
CA LYS A 26 51.06 31.63 39.77
C LYS A 26 50.66 31.21 41.19
N GLY A 27 50.45 29.91 41.39
CA GLY A 27 50.23 29.33 42.72
C GLY A 27 51.48 29.43 43.62
N PRO A 28 51.31 29.38 44.96
CA PRO A 28 52.42 29.54 45.89
C PRO A 28 53.44 28.40 45.75
N SER A 29 54.69 28.81 45.67
CA SER A 29 55.89 28.01 45.56
C SER A 29 55.97 26.97 46.69
N SER A 30 55.89 25.69 46.32
CA SER A 30 56.43 24.59 47.12
C SER A 30 57.54 23.93 46.33
N ALA A 31 58.70 23.84 46.97
CA ALA A 31 59.95 23.38 46.41
C ALA A 31 59.93 21.89 46.01
N ALA A 32 60.81 21.59 45.05
CA ALA A 32 61.41 20.29 44.76
C ALA A 32 60.46 19.11 44.44
N SER A 33 60.20 18.92 43.15
CA SER A 33 60.18 17.59 42.56
C SER A 33 60.69 17.70 41.13
N ALA A 34 61.75 16.95 40.84
CA ALA A 34 62.37 16.85 39.54
C ALA A 34 61.30 16.55 38.48
N VAL A 35 61.14 17.49 37.55
CA VAL A 35 60.30 17.31 36.37
C VAL A 35 60.97 16.25 35.50
N GLN A 36 60.53 14.99 35.64
CA GLN A 36 60.60 14.03 34.54
C GLN A 36 59.71 14.59 33.43
N LYS A 37 60.36 15.32 32.54
CA LYS A 37 59.81 15.77 31.26
C LYS A 37 59.33 14.51 30.52
N PRO A 38 58.04 14.36 30.14
CA PRO A 38 57.71 13.36 29.16
C PRO A 38 58.51 13.72 27.91
N SER A 39 59.36 12.80 27.47
CA SER A 39 60.08 12.87 26.21
C SER A 39 59.07 12.91 25.07
N ALA A 40 58.52 14.10 24.82
CA ALA A 40 57.93 14.42 23.55
C ALA A 40 59.05 14.24 22.53
N VAL A 41 58.98 13.10 21.84
CA VAL A 41 59.72 12.76 20.62
C VAL A 41 59.98 14.06 19.88
N ALA A 42 61.27 14.35 19.67
CA ALA A 42 61.73 15.49 18.91
C ALA A 42 60.79 15.68 17.72
N SER A 43 60.08 16.82 17.70
CA SER A 43 59.35 17.23 16.49
C SER A 43 60.42 17.41 15.42
N SER A 44 60.69 16.34 14.68
CA SER A 44 61.59 16.33 13.56
C SER A 44 61.11 17.44 12.63
N ARG A 45 61.92 18.49 12.51
CA ARG A 45 61.70 19.50 11.47
C ARG A 45 61.90 18.76 10.17
N ILE A 46 60.82 18.55 9.43
CA ILE A 46 60.92 18.01 8.08
C ILE A 46 61.58 19.13 7.26
N PRO A 47 62.77 18.91 6.67
CA PRO A 47 63.45 19.95 5.91
C PRO A 47 62.59 20.36 4.71
N GLY A 48 62.27 21.65 4.58
CA GLY A 48 61.54 22.20 3.42
C GLY A 48 60.02 22.43 3.59
N GLU A 49 59.42 22.22 4.78
CA GLU A 49 58.00 22.55 5.01
C GLU A 49 57.75 24.07 5.09
N THR A 50 56.68 24.56 4.45
CA THR A 50 56.23 25.96 4.63
C THR A 50 55.68 26.17 6.04
N PRO A 51 55.76 27.39 6.62
CA PRO A 51 55.31 27.65 7.98
C PRO A 51 53.81 27.34 8.16
N GLU A 52 52.97 27.57 7.15
CA GLU A 52 51.55 27.23 7.19
C GLU A 52 51.30 25.73 7.22
N GLN A 53 52.06 24.97 6.41
CA GLN A 53 51.97 23.52 6.35
C GLN A 53 52.38 22.88 7.67
N ARG A 54 53.38 23.45 8.36
CA ARG A 54 53.78 23.05 9.70
C ARG A 54 52.65 23.20 10.72
N VAL A 55 51.97 24.34 10.71
CA VAL A 55 50.87 24.60 11.66
C VAL A 55 49.70 23.65 11.38
N ARG A 56 49.39 23.38 10.11
CA ARG A 56 48.36 22.38 9.75
C ARG A 56 48.72 20.99 10.27
N ARG A 57 49.97 20.55 10.07
CA ARG A 57 50.45 19.26 10.58
C ARG A 57 50.42 19.20 12.11
N LEU A 58 50.86 20.25 12.79
CA LEU A 58 50.84 20.29 14.26
C LEU A 58 49.41 20.28 14.81
N ARG A 59 48.47 21.00 14.18
CA ARG A 59 47.05 20.93 14.55
C ARG A 59 46.48 19.55 14.28
N GLN A 60 46.80 18.93 13.14
CA GLN A 60 46.37 17.58 12.82
C GLN A 60 46.95 16.54 13.79
N ALA A 61 48.23 16.65 14.15
CA ALA A 61 48.87 15.79 15.13
C ALA A 61 48.28 15.98 16.54
N HIS A 62 47.95 17.21 16.90
CA HIS A 62 47.29 17.51 18.18
C HIS A 62 45.86 16.96 18.23
N LEU A 63 45.08 17.12 17.16
CA LEU A 63 43.75 16.52 17.04
C LEU A 63 43.82 14.99 17.00
N ALA A 64 44.82 14.42 16.32
CA ALA A 64 45.05 12.98 16.29
C ALA A 64 45.44 12.44 17.68
N ALA A 65 46.27 13.17 18.44
CA ALA A 65 46.61 12.82 19.81
C ALA A 65 45.40 12.89 20.74
N GLN A 66 44.54 13.91 20.61
CA GLN A 66 43.28 13.99 21.35
C GLN A 66 42.33 12.83 20.99
N GLN A 67 42.22 12.48 19.72
CA GLN A 67 41.42 11.32 19.28
C GLN A 67 42.00 9.98 19.71
N ALA A 68 43.33 9.88 19.89
CA ALA A 68 44.02 8.68 20.38
C ALA A 68 43.86 8.47 21.89
N GLN A 69 43.56 9.51 22.67
CA GLN A 69 43.24 9.40 24.10
C GLN A 69 41.86 8.80 24.37
N ILE A 70 41.00 8.73 23.35
CA ILE A 70 39.69 8.07 23.45
C ILE A 70 39.92 6.56 23.33
N SER A 71 39.52 5.80 24.36
CA SER A 71 39.60 4.34 24.33
C SER A 71 38.76 3.79 23.16
N LYS A 72 39.27 2.79 22.44
CA LYS A 72 38.54 2.12 21.36
C LYS A 72 37.17 1.60 21.83
N ALA A 73 37.08 1.17 23.08
CA ALA A 73 35.83 0.73 23.70
C ALA A 73 34.83 1.89 23.85
N ASP A 74 35.28 3.06 24.29
CA ASP A 74 34.45 4.26 24.42
C ASP A 74 33.95 4.74 23.05
N ARG A 75 34.78 4.61 22.00
CA ARG A 75 34.35 4.87 20.62
C ARG A 75 33.22 3.94 20.18
N VAL A 76 33.33 2.64 20.45
CA VAL A 76 32.27 1.66 20.14
C VAL A 76 31.00 1.96 20.91
N ILE A 77 31.10 2.31 22.19
CA ILE A 77 29.95 2.68 23.03
C ILE A 77 29.27 3.97 22.52
N SER A 78 30.05 4.95 22.06
CA SER A 78 29.49 6.19 21.51
C SER A 78 28.72 5.96 20.21
N VAL A 79 29.19 5.02 19.37
CA VAL A 79 28.52 4.64 18.12
C VAL A 79 27.30 3.78 18.40
N SER A 80 27.36 2.85 19.36
CA SER A 80 26.25 1.96 19.69
C SER A 80 25.05 2.72 20.25
N ARG A 81 25.27 3.75 21.07
CA ARG A 81 24.18 4.63 21.56
C ARG A 81 23.45 5.32 20.41
N ARG A 82 24.21 5.90 19.47
CA ARG A 82 23.63 6.57 18.29
C ARG A 82 22.89 5.61 17.37
N PHE A 83 23.43 4.40 17.20
CA PHE A 83 22.78 3.35 16.42
C PHE A 83 21.47 2.89 17.08
N PHE A 84 21.48 2.66 18.40
CA PHE A 84 20.29 2.22 19.12
C PHE A 84 19.19 3.28 19.11
N ASP A 85 19.54 4.56 19.28
CA ASP A 85 18.57 5.66 19.16
C ASP A 85 18.01 5.76 17.72
N ALA A 86 18.85 5.57 16.70
CA ALA A 86 18.41 5.55 15.31
C ALA A 86 17.50 4.35 15.02
N ALA A 87 17.86 3.17 15.50
CA ALA A 87 17.06 1.95 15.36
C ALA A 87 15.71 2.09 16.06
N HIS A 88 15.68 2.64 17.28
CA HIS A 88 14.43 2.92 18.00
C HIS A 88 13.55 3.92 17.23
N ARG A 89 14.13 4.99 16.67
CA ARG A 89 13.35 5.95 15.86
C ARG A 89 12.81 5.30 14.60
N PHE A 90 13.60 4.43 13.97
CA PHE A 90 13.17 3.67 12.79
C PHE A 90 12.02 2.71 13.12
N THR A 91 12.11 1.96 14.21
CA THR A 91 11.03 1.04 14.61
C THR A 91 9.77 1.78 15.00
N VAL A 92 9.86 2.89 15.74
CA VAL A 92 8.70 3.73 16.05
C VAL A 92 8.08 4.30 14.78
N GLY A 93 8.88 4.84 13.86
CA GLY A 93 8.39 5.30 12.56
C GLY A 93 7.73 4.19 11.75
N GLY A 94 8.31 2.98 11.77
CA GLY A 94 7.78 1.80 11.10
C GLY A 94 6.43 1.34 11.69
N VAL A 95 6.29 1.31 13.02
CA VAL A 95 5.03 0.95 13.67
C VAL A 95 3.97 2.00 13.39
N ILE A 96 4.29 3.30 13.45
CA ILE A 96 3.33 4.38 13.12
C ILE A 96 2.89 4.28 11.65
N LEU A 97 3.82 4.02 10.73
CA LEU A 97 3.47 3.83 9.33
C LEU A 97 2.58 2.59 9.14
N PHE A 98 2.91 1.50 9.81
CA PHE A 98 2.13 0.27 9.76
C PHE A 98 0.71 0.44 10.31
N THR A 99 0.53 1.18 11.41
CA THR A 99 -0.80 1.45 11.95
C THR A 99 -1.64 2.32 11.02
N VAL A 100 -1.03 3.30 10.34
CA VAL A 100 -1.73 4.09 9.32
C VAL A 100 -2.17 3.21 8.15
N VAL A 101 -1.29 2.36 7.63
CA VAL A 101 -1.62 1.43 6.54
C VAL A 101 -2.73 0.46 6.97
N ALA A 102 -2.62 -0.14 8.16
CA ALA A 102 -3.64 -1.02 8.71
C ALA A 102 -4.99 -0.30 8.88
N GLY A 103 -4.97 0.97 9.29
CA GLY A 103 -6.16 1.81 9.39
C GLY A 103 -6.84 2.01 8.04
N VAL A 104 -6.10 2.34 6.99
CA VAL A 104 -6.64 2.49 5.62
C VAL A 104 -7.23 1.17 5.12
N VAL A 105 -6.54 0.05 5.33
CA VAL A 105 -7.04 -1.28 4.93
C VAL A 105 -8.33 -1.64 5.68
N SER A 106 -8.44 -1.29 6.97
CA SER A 106 -9.66 -1.50 7.77
C SER A 106 -10.84 -0.68 7.26
N VAL A 107 -10.64 0.60 6.95
CA VAL A 107 -11.70 1.44 6.35
C VAL A 107 -12.12 0.90 4.99
N TYR A 108 -11.15 0.44 4.19
CA TYR A 108 -11.43 -0.15 2.89
C TYR A 108 -12.23 -1.44 3.00
N SER A 109 -11.93 -2.31 3.96
CA SER A 109 -12.66 -3.58 4.14
C SER A 109 -14.12 -3.34 4.56
N VAL A 110 -14.36 -2.37 5.44
CA VAL A 110 -15.73 -1.96 5.82
C VAL A 110 -16.47 -1.41 4.61
N TRP A 111 -15.83 -0.56 3.82
CA TRP A 111 -16.42 0.02 2.60
C TRP A 111 -16.77 -1.05 1.56
N ASP A 112 -15.86 -2.00 1.32
CA ASP A 112 -16.05 -3.09 0.36
C ASP A 112 -17.24 -3.97 0.76
N MET A 113 -17.33 -4.33 2.04
CA MET A 113 -18.43 -5.13 2.58
C MET A 113 -19.79 -4.40 2.45
N LEU A 114 -19.82 -3.09 2.73
CA LEU A 114 -21.03 -2.27 2.55
C LEU A 114 -21.48 -2.20 1.10
N ARG A 115 -20.53 -2.02 0.16
CA ARG A 115 -20.85 -1.96 -1.27
C ARG A 115 -21.40 -3.30 -1.76
N TYR A 116 -20.78 -4.40 -1.37
CA TYR A 116 -21.25 -5.75 -1.69
C TYR A 116 -22.65 -6.02 -1.12
N ASN A 117 -22.87 -5.71 0.16
CA ASN A 117 -24.19 -5.88 0.79
C ASN A 117 -25.27 -5.02 0.13
N ARG A 118 -24.93 -3.82 -0.30
CA ARG A 118 -25.88 -2.95 -0.99
C ARG A 118 -26.28 -3.50 -2.35
N ALA A 119 -25.33 -4.06 -3.10
CA ALA A 119 -25.62 -4.76 -4.37
C ALA A 119 -26.51 -5.99 -4.13
N ARG A 120 -26.16 -6.84 -3.16
CA ARG A 120 -26.93 -8.05 -2.86
C ARG A 120 -28.35 -7.75 -2.34
N ARG A 121 -28.51 -6.68 -1.55
CA ARG A 121 -29.84 -6.21 -1.12
C ARG A 121 -30.68 -5.71 -2.30
N ALA A 122 -30.05 -5.06 -3.29
CA ALA A 122 -30.78 -4.60 -4.47
C ALA A 122 -31.33 -5.78 -5.28
N GLU A 123 -30.53 -6.83 -5.48
CA GLU A 123 -30.96 -8.07 -6.14
C GLU A 123 -32.11 -8.76 -5.39
N TRP A 124 -32.02 -8.83 -4.05
CA TRP A 124 -33.10 -9.39 -3.24
C TRP A 124 -34.38 -8.57 -3.35
N ILE A 125 -34.30 -7.24 -3.27
CA ILE A 125 -35.48 -6.37 -3.42
C ILE A 125 -36.12 -6.55 -4.81
N GLU A 126 -35.31 -6.68 -5.86
CA GLU A 126 -35.83 -6.97 -7.21
C GLU A 126 -36.52 -8.34 -7.27
N ALA A 127 -35.93 -9.36 -6.63
CA ALA A 127 -36.53 -10.69 -6.57
C ALA A 127 -37.85 -10.70 -5.78
N GLN A 128 -37.93 -10.00 -4.64
CA GLN A 128 -39.18 -9.87 -3.88
C GLN A 128 -40.27 -9.18 -4.69
N LYS A 129 -39.93 -8.08 -5.39
CA LYS A 129 -40.89 -7.41 -6.27
C LYS A 129 -41.41 -8.31 -7.38
N LYS A 130 -40.58 -9.22 -7.91
CA LYS A 130 -40.99 -10.21 -8.91
C LYS A 130 -41.94 -11.24 -8.29
N LEU A 131 -41.63 -11.76 -7.10
CA LEU A 131 -42.52 -12.69 -6.39
C LEU A 131 -43.87 -12.06 -6.06
N GLU A 132 -43.88 -10.83 -5.53
CA GLU A 132 -45.11 -10.08 -5.26
C GLU A 132 -45.92 -9.84 -6.54
N ALA A 133 -45.26 -9.55 -7.67
CA ALA A 133 -45.93 -9.40 -8.96
C ALA A 133 -46.52 -10.72 -9.47
N ASP A 134 -45.81 -11.83 -9.30
CA ASP A 134 -46.27 -13.17 -9.69
C ASP A 134 -47.44 -13.63 -8.80
N GLU A 135 -47.39 -13.38 -7.49
CA GLU A 135 -48.47 -13.63 -6.54
C GLU A 135 -49.72 -12.82 -6.90
N LEU A 136 -49.54 -11.53 -7.20
CA LEU A 136 -50.64 -10.67 -7.63
C LEU A 136 -51.22 -11.12 -8.99
N ALA A 137 -50.38 -11.55 -9.94
CA ALA A 137 -50.85 -12.07 -11.21
C ALA A 137 -51.64 -13.37 -11.05
N THR A 138 -51.16 -14.29 -10.22
CA THR A 138 -51.85 -15.56 -9.93
C THR A 138 -53.16 -15.33 -9.18
N ALA A 139 -53.18 -14.45 -8.18
CA ALA A 139 -54.38 -14.07 -7.43
C ALA A 139 -55.45 -13.49 -8.37
N ARG A 140 -55.07 -12.60 -9.30
CA ARG A 140 -56.01 -12.07 -10.30
C ARG A 140 -56.52 -13.14 -11.26
N LEU A 141 -55.67 -14.08 -11.69
CA LEU A 141 -56.12 -15.19 -12.54
C LEU A 141 -57.13 -16.08 -11.80
N ALA A 142 -56.92 -16.33 -10.51
CA ALA A 142 -57.87 -17.09 -9.69
C ALA A 142 -59.18 -16.31 -9.45
N TYR A 143 -59.08 -14.99 -9.23
CA TYR A 143 -60.21 -14.09 -9.05
C TYR A 143 -61.11 -14.09 -10.29
N LEU A 144 -60.51 -13.94 -11.48
CA LEU A 144 -61.23 -13.99 -12.76
C LEU A 144 -61.88 -15.36 -13.02
N LYS A 145 -61.27 -16.45 -12.54
CA LYS A 145 -61.83 -17.80 -12.65
C LYS A 145 -62.91 -18.10 -11.60
N GLY A 146 -63.12 -17.21 -10.62
CA GLY A 146 -64.07 -17.40 -9.53
C GLY A 146 -63.64 -18.46 -8.49
N LEU A 147 -62.36 -18.83 -8.46
CA LEU A 147 -61.78 -19.84 -7.54
C LEU A 147 -60.77 -19.23 -6.56
N ALA A 148 -60.73 -17.91 -6.44
CA ALA A 148 -59.81 -17.23 -5.54
C ALA A 148 -60.11 -17.52 -4.07
N THR A 149 -59.06 -17.64 -3.26
CA THR A 149 -59.18 -17.62 -1.81
C THR A 149 -59.48 -16.21 -1.31
N GLU A 150 -60.04 -16.07 -0.10
CA GLU A 150 -60.35 -14.76 0.51
C GLU A 150 -59.13 -13.82 0.54
N GLU A 151 -57.97 -14.36 0.91
CA GLU A 151 -56.70 -13.62 0.92
C GLU A 151 -56.29 -13.13 -0.48
N GLN A 152 -56.55 -13.91 -1.53
CA GLN A 152 -56.28 -13.52 -2.92
C GLN A 152 -57.28 -12.46 -3.41
N ILE A 153 -58.52 -12.50 -2.96
CA ILE A 153 -59.54 -11.49 -3.27
C ILE A 153 -59.11 -10.15 -2.66
N GLU A 154 -58.76 -10.13 -1.37
CA GLU A 154 -58.31 -8.92 -0.68
C GLU A 154 -57.06 -8.33 -1.31
N LEU A 155 -56.07 -9.17 -1.68
CA LEU A 155 -54.84 -8.72 -2.33
C LEU A 155 -55.12 -8.05 -3.69
N VAL A 156 -56.07 -8.58 -4.47
CA VAL A 156 -56.46 -8.00 -5.76
C VAL A 156 -57.23 -6.70 -5.58
N GLU A 157 -58.16 -6.63 -4.62
CA GLU A 157 -58.93 -5.44 -4.31
C GLU A 157 -58.06 -4.32 -3.76
N GLU A 158 -57.11 -4.64 -2.87
CA GLU A 158 -56.15 -3.67 -2.36
C GLU A 158 -55.27 -3.13 -3.48
N ALA A 159 -54.74 -4.00 -4.35
CA ALA A 159 -53.98 -3.56 -5.52
C ALA A 159 -54.81 -2.67 -6.46
N ASN A 160 -56.11 -2.96 -6.65
CA ASN A 160 -57.02 -2.11 -7.43
C ASN A 160 -57.20 -0.75 -6.76
N ARG A 161 -57.49 -0.70 -5.45
CA ARG A 161 -57.63 0.55 -4.69
C ARG A 161 -56.36 1.40 -4.73
N GLU A 162 -55.20 0.79 -4.62
CA GLU A 162 -53.93 1.51 -4.70
C GLU A 162 -53.67 2.08 -6.09
N ALA A 163 -53.98 1.32 -7.14
CA ALA A 163 -53.84 1.79 -8.52
C ALA A 163 -54.79 2.97 -8.78
N GLU A 164 -56.04 2.87 -8.34
CA GLU A 164 -57.03 3.96 -8.42
C GLU A 164 -56.57 5.22 -7.67
N LYS A 165 -56.00 5.08 -6.46
CA LYS A 165 -55.41 6.20 -5.71
C LYS A 165 -54.24 6.86 -6.45
N ARG A 166 -53.45 6.07 -7.18
CA ARG A 166 -52.35 6.57 -8.02
C ARG A 166 -52.84 7.12 -9.37
N GLY A 167 -54.13 6.95 -9.69
CA GLY A 167 -54.71 7.35 -10.98
C GLY A 167 -54.31 6.44 -12.15
N GLU A 168 -53.76 5.26 -11.86
CA GLU A 168 -53.27 4.31 -12.85
C GLU A 168 -54.09 3.01 -12.80
N LYS A 169 -54.22 2.31 -13.93
CA LYS A 169 -54.79 0.97 -13.95
C LYS A 169 -53.66 -0.05 -13.86
N LEU A 170 -53.95 -1.17 -13.22
CA LEU A 170 -52.97 -2.23 -13.07
C LEU A 170 -52.53 -2.77 -14.44
N PRO A 171 -51.26 -3.18 -14.57
CA PRO A 171 -50.75 -3.69 -15.83
C PRO A 171 -51.55 -4.92 -16.28
N PRO A 172 -51.88 -5.03 -17.58
CA PRO A 172 -52.65 -6.15 -18.10
C PRO A 172 -51.88 -7.46 -17.95
N LEU A 173 -52.55 -8.49 -17.43
CA LEU A 173 -51.95 -9.82 -17.19
C LEU A 173 -51.73 -10.63 -18.47
N LEU A 174 -52.49 -10.30 -19.50
CA LEU A 174 -52.40 -10.91 -20.80
C LEU A 174 -51.74 -9.88 -21.70
N ALA A 175 -50.63 -10.27 -22.34
CA ALA A 175 -50.13 -9.50 -23.46
C ALA A 175 -51.27 -9.30 -24.46
N PRO A 176 -51.41 -8.10 -25.07
CA PRO A 176 -52.40 -7.92 -26.11
C PRO A 176 -52.23 -9.03 -27.14
N PRO A 177 -53.31 -9.63 -27.64
CA PRO A 177 -53.23 -10.75 -28.57
C PRO A 177 -52.34 -10.35 -29.75
N GLU A 178 -51.14 -10.92 -29.81
CA GLU A 178 -50.31 -10.83 -31.01
C GLU A 178 -51.04 -11.63 -32.07
N HIS A 179 -51.69 -10.93 -32.99
CA HIS A 179 -52.19 -11.52 -34.22
C HIS A 179 -50.99 -12.00 -35.03
N ARG A 180 -50.52 -13.22 -34.72
CA ARG A 180 -49.60 -13.98 -35.58
C ARG A 180 -50.39 -14.39 -36.82
N THR A 181 -50.52 -13.46 -37.75
CA THR A 181 -50.86 -13.84 -39.10
C THR A 181 -49.64 -14.59 -39.64
N HIS A 182 -49.78 -15.89 -39.88
CA HIS A 182 -48.75 -16.75 -40.47
C HIS A 182 -48.35 -16.34 -41.92
N PHE A 183 -48.65 -15.11 -42.31
CA PHE A 183 -48.38 -14.53 -43.63
C PHE A 183 -47.18 -13.57 -43.61
N GLU A 184 -46.81 -13.00 -42.46
CA GLU A 184 -45.62 -12.12 -42.37
C GLU A 184 -44.30 -12.89 -42.15
N GLU A 185 -44.34 -14.13 -41.66
CA GLU A 185 -43.15 -14.95 -41.39
C GLU A 185 -42.44 -15.43 -42.68
N THR A 186 -43.13 -15.42 -43.82
CA THR A 186 -42.55 -15.84 -45.12
C THR A 186 -42.14 -14.69 -46.03
N VAL A 187 -42.47 -13.44 -45.71
CA VAL A 187 -42.25 -12.28 -46.61
C VAL A 187 -41.18 -11.31 -46.09
N GLN A 188 -40.76 -11.40 -44.82
CA GLN A 188 -39.61 -10.65 -44.31
C GLN A 188 -38.37 -11.53 -44.12
N PRO A 189 -37.74 -11.97 -45.23
CA PRO A 189 -36.28 -11.94 -45.27
C PRO A 189 -35.71 -11.38 -46.59
N ALA A 190 -36.49 -10.64 -47.40
CA ALA A 190 -36.04 -10.20 -48.73
C ALA A 190 -36.09 -8.68 -49.00
N PHE A 191 -36.54 -7.83 -48.07
CA PHE A 191 -36.65 -6.38 -48.31
C PHE A 191 -35.89 -5.46 -47.34
N THR A 192 -34.92 -6.00 -46.60
CA THR A 192 -33.98 -5.21 -45.77
C THR A 192 -32.53 -5.46 -46.19
N GLU A 193 -32.29 -5.57 -47.49
CA GLU A 193 -30.93 -5.60 -48.05
C GLU A 193 -30.83 -4.84 -49.38
N ARG A 194 -31.35 -3.60 -49.39
CA ARG A 194 -30.90 -2.52 -50.27
C ARG A 194 -31.72 -1.29 -49.93
N THR A 195 -31.10 -0.31 -49.28
CA THR A 195 -30.85 1.06 -49.78
C THR A 195 -30.47 1.93 -48.57
N GLU A 196 -29.33 2.64 -48.69
CA GLU A 196 -28.86 3.76 -47.87
C GLU A 196 -28.38 3.43 -46.44
N GLY A 197 -27.16 3.77 -46.00
CA GLY A 197 -26.36 4.93 -46.36
C GLY A 197 -26.45 5.99 -45.27
N GLY A 198 -25.68 5.83 -44.19
CA GLY A 198 -25.31 6.90 -43.26
C GLY A 198 -26.00 6.90 -41.89
N GLY A 199 -25.18 6.88 -40.82
CA GLY A 199 -25.61 7.32 -39.48
C GLY A 199 -25.14 6.50 -38.29
N MET A 200 -23.88 6.71 -37.88
CA MET A 200 -23.37 6.77 -36.50
C MET A 200 -23.90 5.80 -35.40
N GLY A 201 -22.95 5.07 -34.78
CA GLY A 201 -22.90 4.96 -33.31
C GLY A 201 -23.37 3.64 -32.65
N LYS A 202 -22.43 2.72 -32.41
CA LYS A 202 -22.46 1.72 -31.32
C LYS A 202 -21.01 1.24 -31.14
N GLY A 203 -20.34 1.37 -30.00
CA GLY A 203 -20.86 1.25 -28.64
C GLY A 203 -20.75 -0.20 -28.18
N LYS A 204 -19.53 -0.67 -27.91
CA LYS A 204 -19.24 -1.86 -27.08
C LYS A 204 -17.73 -1.95 -26.82
N GLY A 205 -17.32 -1.88 -25.55
CA GLY A 205 -15.91 -2.06 -25.17
C GLY A 205 -15.52 -1.51 -23.80
N ILE A 206 -16.28 -1.83 -22.76
CA ILE A 206 -15.85 -1.72 -21.36
C ILE A 206 -14.87 -2.87 -21.08
N PHE A 207 -13.59 -2.71 -21.44
CA PHE A 207 -12.47 -3.52 -20.94
C PHE A 207 -11.15 -2.82 -21.33
N GLY A 208 -10.72 -1.86 -20.52
CA GLY A 208 -9.54 -1.04 -20.80
C GLY A 208 -9.22 -0.06 -19.68
N LEU A 209 -9.21 -0.53 -18.44
CA LEU A 209 -8.83 0.26 -17.27
C LEU A 209 -7.68 -0.43 -16.54
N PHE A 210 -6.52 -0.57 -17.17
CA PHE A 210 -5.24 -0.87 -16.50
C PHE A 210 -4.05 -0.45 -17.38
N SER A 211 -3.68 0.84 -17.32
CA SER A 211 -2.32 1.39 -17.35
C SER A 211 -2.47 2.91 -17.38
N GLY A 212 -2.04 3.67 -16.38
CA GLY A 212 -0.64 3.79 -15.99
C GLY A 212 -0.02 5.04 -16.65
N SER A 213 -0.65 6.21 -16.50
CA SER A 213 -0.12 7.49 -17.00
C SER A 213 0.42 8.35 -15.86
N SER A 214 1.55 7.92 -15.30
CA SER A 214 2.45 8.80 -14.56
C SER A 214 3.15 9.74 -15.55
N LYS A 215 2.69 10.98 -15.53
CA LYS A 215 3.40 12.25 -15.80
C LYS A 215 4.91 12.09 -16.04
N LYS A 216 5.35 12.34 -17.28
CA LYS A 216 6.77 12.44 -17.66
C LYS A 216 7.18 13.90 -17.65
N GLU A 217 8.03 14.27 -16.70
CA GLU A 217 8.95 15.40 -16.82
C GLU A 217 10.20 14.94 -17.58
N GLU A 218 10.81 15.87 -18.31
CA GLU A 218 11.83 15.68 -19.32
C GLU A 218 13.20 15.28 -18.75
N SER A 219 13.90 14.36 -19.43
CA SER A 219 15.35 14.45 -19.69
C SER A 219 15.83 13.29 -20.59
N ASN A 220 16.19 13.67 -21.83
CA ASN A 220 17.36 13.26 -22.62
C ASN A 220 17.99 11.85 -22.41
N VAL A 221 17.83 10.92 -23.37
CA VAL A 221 18.90 10.12 -24.06
C VAL A 221 18.32 9.08 -25.06
N PRO A 222 18.94 8.86 -26.24
CA PRO A 222 18.50 7.87 -27.23
C PRO A 222 19.11 6.49 -26.94
N ALA A 223 18.42 5.63 -26.18
CA ALA A 223 18.83 4.23 -25.98
C ALA A 223 17.69 3.25 -25.63
N VAL A 224 16.42 3.68 -25.73
CA VAL A 224 15.28 2.90 -25.16
C VAL A 224 14.55 2.04 -26.20
N ALA A 225 14.74 2.26 -27.50
CA ALA A 225 13.98 1.54 -28.54
C ALA A 225 14.29 0.02 -28.59
N ASN A 226 15.54 -0.39 -28.35
CA ASN A 226 15.94 -1.80 -28.42
C ASN A 226 15.46 -2.62 -27.20
N ASN A 227 15.29 -1.98 -26.04
CA ASN A 227 14.87 -2.67 -24.82
C ASN A 227 13.36 -2.96 -24.81
N VAL A 228 12.55 -2.07 -25.39
CA VAL A 228 11.10 -2.26 -25.49
C VAL A 228 10.76 -3.40 -26.48
N GLN A 229 11.48 -3.53 -27.59
CA GLN A 229 11.26 -4.66 -28.51
C GLN A 229 11.66 -6.00 -27.92
N ALA A 230 12.77 -6.05 -27.16
CA ALA A 230 13.17 -7.25 -26.45
C ALA A 230 12.13 -7.66 -25.39
N GLU A 231 11.61 -6.69 -24.62
CA GLU A 231 10.60 -6.97 -23.60
C GLU A 231 9.27 -7.44 -24.21
N VAL A 232 8.82 -6.83 -25.31
CA VAL A 232 7.62 -7.26 -26.06
C VAL A 232 7.77 -8.69 -26.59
N GLN A 233 8.93 -9.05 -27.17
CA GLN A 233 9.20 -10.42 -27.64
C GLN A 233 9.17 -11.43 -26.48
N THR A 234 9.74 -11.09 -25.31
CA THR A 234 9.67 -12.00 -24.14
C THR A 234 8.27 -12.19 -23.57
N ILE A 235 7.37 -11.21 -23.75
CA ILE A 235 5.98 -11.31 -23.31
C ILE A 235 5.19 -12.17 -24.31
N GLU A 236 5.43 -12.01 -25.60
CA GLU A 236 4.84 -12.85 -26.65
C GLU A 236 5.25 -14.33 -26.49
N ASP A 237 6.53 -14.60 -26.25
CA ASP A 237 7.03 -15.96 -26.02
C ASP A 237 6.42 -16.61 -24.77
N LYS A 238 6.22 -15.83 -23.69
CA LYS A 238 5.55 -16.31 -22.47
C LYS A 238 4.06 -16.58 -22.70
N ALA A 239 3.40 -15.76 -23.51
CA ALA A 239 1.99 -15.95 -23.84
C ALA A 239 1.79 -17.19 -24.72
N LEU A 240 2.66 -17.41 -25.70
CA LEU A 240 2.66 -18.63 -26.52
C LEU A 240 2.95 -19.88 -25.69
N GLY A 241 3.93 -19.82 -24.78
CA GLY A 241 4.24 -20.93 -23.88
C GLY A 241 3.11 -21.26 -22.90
N ALA A 242 2.37 -20.25 -22.41
CA ALA A 242 1.19 -20.48 -21.59
C ALA A 242 0.05 -21.15 -22.39
N TRP A 243 -0.17 -20.71 -23.63
CA TRP A 243 -1.18 -21.27 -24.53
C TRP A 243 -0.89 -22.72 -24.91
N GLU A 244 0.37 -23.05 -25.22
CA GLU A 244 0.78 -24.43 -25.52
C GLU A 244 0.64 -25.35 -24.30
N ARG A 245 0.92 -24.84 -23.11
CA ARG A 245 0.72 -25.57 -21.85
C ARG A 245 -0.75 -25.86 -21.59
N GLU A 246 -1.66 -24.91 -21.85
CA GLU A 246 -3.11 -25.12 -21.77
C GLU A 246 -3.58 -26.18 -22.79
N LYS A 247 -3.05 -26.14 -24.03
CA LYS A 247 -3.36 -27.12 -25.08
C LYS A 247 -2.86 -28.53 -24.73
N GLN A 248 -1.70 -28.64 -24.07
CA GLN A 248 -1.21 -29.90 -23.52
C GLN A 248 -2.09 -30.40 -22.37
N ASN A 249 -2.50 -29.51 -21.45
CA ASN A 249 -3.44 -29.86 -20.38
C ASN A 249 -4.79 -30.36 -20.94
N GLN A 250 -5.26 -29.84 -22.08
CA GLN A 250 -6.46 -30.36 -22.75
C GLN A 250 -6.28 -31.74 -23.38
N ARG A 251 -5.06 -32.10 -23.81
CA ARG A 251 -4.75 -33.41 -24.41
C ARG A 251 -4.48 -34.49 -23.37
N GLU A 252 -3.79 -34.13 -22.30
CA GLU A 252 -3.30 -35.04 -21.27
C GLU A 252 -4.18 -35.05 -20.00
N GLY A 253 -5.23 -34.21 -19.97
CA GLY A 253 -6.02 -33.96 -18.76
C GLY A 253 -5.36 -32.90 -17.87
N GLY A 254 -6.20 -32.08 -17.22
CA GLY A 254 -5.75 -31.02 -16.33
C GLY A 254 -5.06 -31.57 -15.10
N SER A 255 -4.47 -30.70 -14.27
CA SER A 255 -3.82 -31.13 -13.01
C SER A 255 -4.75 -31.89 -12.06
N LEU A 256 -6.07 -31.73 -12.23
CA LEU A 256 -7.10 -32.42 -11.47
C LEU A 256 -7.29 -33.89 -11.91
N ASP A 257 -7.09 -34.17 -13.21
CA ASP A 257 -7.28 -35.50 -13.81
C ASP A 257 -6.08 -36.44 -13.56
N ARG A 258 -4.95 -35.88 -13.12
CA ARG A 258 -3.70 -36.60 -12.81
C ARG A 258 -3.55 -36.99 -11.34
N LEU A 259 -4.47 -36.54 -10.47
CA LEU A 259 -4.50 -36.93 -9.06
C LEU A 259 -4.90 -38.41 -8.93
N GLY A 260 -3.89 -39.29 -8.89
CA GLY A 260 -4.05 -40.73 -8.68
C GLY A 260 -3.29 -41.63 -9.67
N THR A 261 -2.75 -41.08 -10.75
CA THR A 261 -1.93 -41.82 -11.75
C THR A 261 -0.44 -41.52 -11.64
N ASP A 262 -0.04 -40.47 -10.92
CA ASP A 262 1.37 -40.19 -10.63
C ASP A 262 1.92 -41.20 -9.60
N PRO A 263 3.01 -41.95 -9.89
CA PRO A 263 3.72 -42.69 -8.87
C PRO A 263 4.30 -41.68 -7.86
N SER A 264 3.83 -41.80 -6.61
CA SER A 264 4.29 -41.11 -5.41
C SER A 264 5.67 -40.41 -5.56
N PRO A 265 5.74 -39.07 -5.59
CA PRO A 265 7.02 -38.40 -5.61
C PRO A 265 7.72 -38.62 -4.26
N GLU A 266 8.93 -39.16 -4.36
CA GLU A 266 9.84 -39.45 -3.26
C GLU A 266 9.92 -38.29 -2.25
N LYS A 267 9.81 -38.67 -0.98
CA LYS A 267 10.01 -37.83 0.21
C LYS A 267 11.32 -37.03 0.09
N LYS A 268 11.23 -35.73 -0.23
CA LYS A 268 12.34 -34.82 0.02
C LYS A 268 12.39 -34.49 1.52
N LYS A 269 13.35 -35.12 2.17
CA LYS A 269 13.85 -34.85 3.51
C LYS A 269 14.21 -33.38 3.67
N GLY A 270 13.75 -32.82 4.80
CA GLY A 270 14.43 -31.78 5.55
C GLY A 270 14.27 -30.37 5.00
N TRP A 271 13.82 -29.46 5.87
CA TRP A 271 14.67 -28.39 6.36
C TRP A 271 14.36 -28.21 7.86
N LEU A 272 15.36 -28.55 8.68
CA LEU A 272 15.53 -27.97 10.00
C LEU A 272 15.95 -26.51 9.79
N TRP A 273 15.25 -25.58 10.41
CA TRP A 273 15.78 -24.45 11.21
C TRP A 273 14.63 -23.81 11.96
#